data_AF-A0A3M5D7N6-F1
#
_entry.id   AF-A0A3M5D7N6-F1
#
_cell.length_a   1.000
_cell.length_b   1.000
_cell.length_c   1.000
_cell.angle_alpha   90.00
_cell.angle_beta   90.00
_cell.angle_gamma   90.00
#
_symmetry.space_group_name_H-M   'P 1'
#
loop_
_entity.id
_entity.type
_entity.pdbx_description
1 polymer ?
#
loop_
_entity_poly.entity_id
_entity_poly.type
_entity_poly.pdbx_seq_one_letter_code
_entity_poly.pdbx_strand_id
1 'polypeptide(L)' 'QAPGAARNHPSDEHLLPLFFARGAGGGGMRVEHSGFTLGSLGMDIYRFD' A
#
# COMPACT_ATOMS: atom_id res chain seq x y z
N GLN A 1 -3.66 -2.29 15.82
CA GLN A 1 -2.23 -2.21 15.44
C GLN A 1 -1.92 -3.32 14.45
N ALA A 2 -1.06 -3.07 13.46
CA ALA A 2 -0.65 -4.07 12.47
C ALA A 2 0.59 -4.83 12.99
N PRO A 3 0.51 -6.15 13.23
CA PRO A 3 1.64 -6.94 13.71
C PRO A 3 2.83 -6.86 12.76
N GLY A 4 4.02 -6.52 13.27
CA GLY A 4 5.24 -6.45 12.46
C GLY A 4 5.36 -5.23 11.55
N ALA A 5 4.49 -4.23 11.65
CA ALA A 5 4.53 -3.04 10.81
C ALA A 5 5.91 -2.37 10.76
N ALA A 6 6.53 -2.11 11.91
CA ALA A 6 7.87 -1.50 11.97
C ALA A 6 8.99 -2.39 11.39
N ARG A 7 8.80 -3.72 11.31
CA ARG A 7 9.73 -4.61 10.62
C ARG A 7 9.53 -4.59 9.11
N ASN A 8 8.27 -4.56 8.67
CA ASN A 8 7.90 -4.58 7.25
C ASN A 8 8.07 -3.19 6.58
N HIS A 9 7.93 -2.13 7.36
CA HIS A 9 8.10 -0.73 6.97
C HIS A 9 8.94 -0.02 8.05
N PRO A 10 10.28 -0.12 7.99
CA PRO A 10 11.17 0.54 8.95
C PRO A 10 11.06 2.07 8.92
N SER A 11 10.61 2.61 7.79
CA SER A 11 10.22 3.99 7.59
C SER A 11 9.03 4.08 6.64
N ASP A 12 8.48 5.28 6.47
CA ASP A 12 7.19 5.47 5.82
C ASP A 12 7.26 5.48 4.28
N GLU A 13 8.45 5.45 3.67
CA GLU A 13 8.66 5.69 2.24
C GLU A 13 7.83 4.80 1.32
N HIS A 14 7.57 3.55 1.73
CA HIS A 14 6.76 2.61 0.96
C HIS A 14 5.24 2.85 1.11
N LEU A 15 4.81 3.56 2.15
CA LEU A 15 3.41 3.91 2.42
C LEU A 15 3.05 5.30 1.89
N LEU A 16 4.01 6.24 1.83
CA LEU A 16 3.77 7.61 1.36
C LEU A 16 3.12 7.69 -0.04
N PRO A 17 3.51 6.87 -1.05
CA PRO A 17 2.84 6.86 -2.34
C PRO A 17 1.36 6.50 -2.27
N LEU A 18 0.96 5.61 -1.36
CA LEU A 18 -0.43 5.23 -1.16
C LEU A 18 -1.26 6.44 -0.70
N PHE A 19 -0.75 7.20 0.28
CA PHE A 19 -1.43 8.39 0.79
C PHE A 19 -1.46 9.52 -0.23
N PHE A 20 -0.38 9.71 -0.99
CA PHE A 20 -0.33 10.68 -2.09
C PHE A 20 -1.40 10.36 -3.15
N ALA A 21 -1.43 9.13 -3.65
CA ALA A 21 -2.40 8.70 -4.65
C ALA A 21 -3.85 8.80 -4.14
N ARG A 22 -4.10 8.42 -2.89
CA ARG A 22 -5.41 8.56 -2.24
C ARG A 22 -5.84 10.03 -2.14
N GLY A 23 -4.93 10.93 -1.81
CA GLY A 23 -5.20 12.38 -1.73
C GLY A 23 -5.49 13.00 -3.09
N ALA A 24 -4.82 12.54 -4.15
CA ALA A 24 -4.96 13.08 -5.50
C ALA A 24 -6.17 12.50 -6.26
N GLY A 25 -6.47 11.20 -6.10
CA GLY A 25 -7.52 10.51 -6.84
C GLY A 25 -8.94 10.83 -6.37
N GLY A 26 -9.12 11.46 -5.21
CA GLY A 26 -10.44 11.65 -4.62
C GLY A 26 -11.19 10.31 -4.49
N GLY A 27 -12.52 10.32 -4.58
CA GLY A 27 -13.32 9.14 -4.90
C GLY A 27 -13.19 7.93 -3.97
N GLY A 28 -13.44 6.74 -4.53
CA GLY A 28 -13.31 5.44 -3.88
C GLY A 28 -11.88 4.90 -3.90
N MET A 29 -11.69 3.73 -3.32
CA MET A 29 -10.45 2.96 -3.38
C MET A 29 -10.81 1.52 -3.71
N ARG A 30 -10.15 0.94 -4.71
CA ARG A 30 -10.33 -0.46 -5.09
C ARG A 30 -8.99 -1.14 -5.34
N VAL A 31 -8.95 -2.44 -5.07
CA VAL A 31 -7.78 -3.29 -5.32
C VAL A 31 -7.95 -3.91 -6.70
N GLU A 32 -7.06 -3.59 -7.63
CA GLU A 32 -7.03 -4.19 -8.97
C GLU A 32 -6.27 -5.52 -8.98
N HIS A 33 -5.27 -5.60 -8.12
CA HIS A 33 -4.44 -6.78 -7.98
C HIS A 33 -4.01 -6.92 -6.52
N SER A 34 -3.99 -8.15 -6.03
CA SER A 34 -3.40 -8.47 -4.74
C SER A 34 -2.48 -9.68 -4.87
N GLY A 35 -1.33 -9.61 -4.22
CA GLY A 35 -0.31 -10.63 -4.33
C GLY A 35 0.86 -10.40 -3.39
N PHE A 36 1.61 -11.48 -3.17
CA PHE A 36 2.86 -11.48 -2.41
C PHE A 36 3.91 -12.31 -3.13
N THR A 37 5.14 -11.81 -3.12
CA THR A 37 6.32 -12.51 -3.65
C THR A 37 7.41 -12.53 -2.57
N LEU A 38 8.32 -13.51 -2.63
CA LEU A 38 9.48 -13.60 -1.73
C LEU A 38 9.13 -13.57 -0.23
N GLY A 39 7.92 -14.00 0.13
CA GLY A 39 7.43 -14.06 1.52
C GLY A 39 7.03 -12.73 2.16
N SER A 40 7.60 -11.60 1.73
CA SER A 40 7.36 -10.28 2.35
C SER A 40 7.21 -9.11 1.38
N LEU A 41 7.30 -9.33 0.06
CA LEU A 41 7.10 -8.28 -0.94
C LEU A 41 5.63 -8.25 -1.37
N GLY A 42 4.88 -7.27 -0.85
CA GLY A 42 3.50 -7.00 -1.28
C GLY A 42 3.47 -6.43 -2.69
N MET A 43 2.59 -6.97 -3.53
CA MET A 43 2.44 -6.60 -4.95
C MET A 43 1.06 -5.97 -5.23
N ASP A 44 0.37 -5.47 -4.20
CA ASP A 44 -0.97 -4.91 -4.37
C ASP A 44 -0.96 -3.69 -5.30
N ILE A 45 -1.95 -3.63 -6.20
CA ILE A 45 -2.19 -2.47 -7.07
C ILE A 45 -3.52 -1.86 -6.70
N TYR A 46 -3.48 -0.58 -6.34
CA TYR A 46 -4.64 0.20 -5.92
C TYR A 46 -5.03 1.21 -6.99
N ARG A 47 -6.33 1.35 -7.24
CA ARG A 47 -6.92 2.40 -8.07
C ARG A 47 -7.72 3.36 -7.19
N PHE A 48 -7.59 4.65 -7.52
CA PHE A 48 -8.24 5.77 -6.84
C PHE A 48 -8.95 6.63 -7.89
N ASP A 49 -10.28 6.58 -7.89
CA ASP A 49 -11.20 7.37 -8.72
C ASP A 49 -12.64 7.36 -8.17
#